data_AF-R5LLB7-F1
#
_entry.id   AF-R5LLB7-F1
#
_cell.length_a   1.000
_cell.length_b   1.000
_cell.length_c   1.000
_cell.angle_alpha   90.00
_cell.angle_beta   90.00
_cell.angle_gamma   90.00
#
_symmetry.space_group_name_H-M   'P 1'
#
loop_
_entity.id
_entity.type
_entity.pdbx_description
1 polymer ?
#
loop_
_entity_poly.entity_id
_entity_poly.type
_entity_poly.pdbx_seq_one_letter_code
_entity_poly.pdbx_strand_id
1 'polypeptide(L)'
;MNKKIVISLIVIIIVVSIFSQKIIPHKTYTNRDFNIETYISKIDKDNDGLDDQTDILQNTRKYIAKHPKYKSKYYETGYPNDNYGVCTDVVAFALLDAGYNLQELMNEDIKKNKELYNIDIVDKNIDFRRVKNLQVYFKNNAISLTTDISDIKAWQGGDIVIFKKHIGIVSDKRNKKGITYIIHHANELQINYEEDILEKRNDIVGHYRIS
;
A
#
# COMPACT_ATOMS: atom_id res chain seq x y z
N MET A 1 10.09 -45.28 -19.44
CA MET A 1 9.59 -43.95 -19.88
C MET A 1 10.66 -43.29 -20.73
N ASN A 2 10.33 -42.85 -21.95
CA ASN A 2 11.33 -42.30 -22.89
C ASN A 2 11.94 -41.01 -22.30
N LYS A 3 13.27 -40.91 -22.27
CA LYS A 3 14.02 -39.77 -21.71
C LYS A 3 13.57 -38.43 -22.32
N LYS A 4 13.15 -38.42 -23.59
CA LYS A 4 12.57 -37.23 -24.27
C LYS A 4 11.21 -36.80 -23.70
N ILE A 5 10.38 -37.75 -23.29
CA ILE A 5 9.06 -37.49 -22.69
C ILE A 5 9.23 -36.88 -21.30
N VAL A 6 10.18 -37.40 -20.50
CA VAL A 6 10.49 -36.87 -19.16
C VAL A 6 10.99 -35.41 -19.25
N ILE A 7 11.89 -35.12 -20.20
CA ILE A 7 12.41 -33.77 -20.41
C ILE A 7 11.28 -32.81 -20.85
N SER A 8 10.40 -33.22 -21.78
CA SER A 8 9.27 -32.38 -22.20
C SER A 8 8.31 -32.08 -21.04
N LEU A 9 8.00 -33.07 -20.20
CA LEU A 9 7.14 -32.86 -19.02
C LEU A 9 7.75 -31.88 -18.02
N ILE A 10 9.07 -31.98 -17.75
CA ILE A 10 9.77 -31.05 -16.86
C ILE A 10 9.74 -29.63 -17.44
N VAL A 11 9.99 -29.47 -18.75
CA VAL A 11 9.92 -28.15 -19.41
C VAL A 11 8.50 -27.58 -19.34
N ILE A 12 7.46 -28.38 -19.58
CA ILE A 12 6.06 -27.93 -19.46
C ILE A 12 5.75 -27.51 -18.03
N ILE A 13 6.18 -28.29 -17.02
CA ILE A 13 5.98 -27.93 -15.60
C ILE A 13 6.71 -26.63 -15.27
N ILE A 14 7.94 -26.44 -15.74
CA ILE A 14 8.70 -25.19 -15.53
C ILE A 14 7.98 -24.02 -16.22
N VAL A 15 7.56 -24.17 -17.47
CA VAL A 15 6.84 -23.13 -18.22
C VAL A 15 5.52 -22.79 -17.52
N VAL A 16 4.71 -23.79 -17.18
CA VAL A 16 3.46 -23.60 -16.41
C VAL A 16 3.73 -22.98 -15.04
N SER A 17 4.84 -23.34 -14.39
CA SER A 17 5.26 -22.73 -13.13
C SER A 17 5.67 -21.26 -13.32
N ILE A 18 6.39 -20.92 -14.38
CA ILE A 18 6.77 -19.53 -14.70
C ILE A 18 5.54 -18.68 -15.02
N PHE A 19 4.61 -19.22 -15.82
CA PHE A 19 3.34 -18.58 -16.15
C PHE A 19 2.41 -18.45 -14.92
N SER A 20 2.40 -19.44 -14.02
CA SER A 20 1.57 -19.41 -12.80
C SER A 20 2.18 -18.57 -11.67
N GLN A 21 3.51 -18.45 -11.59
CA GLN A 21 4.22 -17.61 -10.64
C GLN A 21 4.26 -16.13 -11.02
N LYS A 22 3.47 -15.69 -12.02
CA LYS A 22 3.40 -14.29 -12.47
C LYS A 22 4.76 -13.65 -12.82
N ILE A 23 5.72 -14.45 -13.32
CA ILE A 23 7.07 -13.96 -13.67
C ILE A 23 7.03 -13.07 -14.94
N ILE A 24 5.99 -13.20 -15.78
CA ILE A 24 5.78 -12.35 -16.95
C ILE A 24 4.92 -11.15 -16.54
N PRO A 25 5.39 -9.90 -16.78
CA PRO A 25 4.60 -8.71 -16.51
C PRO A 25 3.29 -8.75 -17.30
N HIS A 26 2.15 -8.69 -16.61
CA HIS A 26 0.88 -8.47 -17.26
C HIS A 26 0.82 -7.04 -17.80
N LYS A 27 0.19 -6.85 -18.97
CA LYS A 27 -0.12 -5.52 -19.48
C LYS A 27 -0.93 -4.75 -18.43
N THR A 28 -0.42 -3.60 -18.02
CA THR A 28 -1.10 -2.67 -17.12
C THR A 28 -1.73 -1.53 -17.91
N TYR A 29 -2.74 -0.92 -17.30
CA TYR A 29 -3.50 0.20 -17.81
C TYR A 29 -3.41 1.37 -16.83
N THR A 30 -3.93 2.52 -17.20
CA THR A 30 -3.94 3.76 -16.42
C THR A 30 -5.34 4.38 -16.44
N ASN A 31 -5.53 5.47 -15.70
CA ASN A 31 -6.76 6.28 -15.75
C ASN A 31 -7.20 6.63 -17.18
N ARG A 32 -6.24 6.96 -18.06
CA ARG A 32 -6.50 7.35 -19.45
C ARG A 32 -7.20 6.25 -20.25
N ASP A 33 -6.86 4.98 -20.01
CA ASP A 33 -7.45 3.85 -20.74
C ASP A 33 -8.94 3.64 -20.41
N PHE A 34 -9.42 4.23 -19.31
CA PHE A 34 -10.82 4.13 -18.84
C PHE A 34 -11.55 5.48 -18.83
N ASN A 35 -10.98 6.52 -19.46
CA ASN A 35 -11.52 7.89 -19.43
C ASN A 35 -11.78 8.41 -18.01
N ILE A 36 -10.87 8.10 -17.09
CA ILE A 36 -10.89 8.60 -15.71
C ILE A 36 -9.96 9.81 -15.65
N GLU A 37 -10.44 10.91 -15.11
CA GLU A 37 -9.59 12.05 -14.81
C GLU A 37 -8.74 11.74 -13.57
N THR A 38 -7.44 11.99 -13.64
CA THR A 38 -6.56 11.81 -12.48
C THR A 38 -6.88 12.88 -11.44
N TYR A 39 -7.15 12.43 -10.22
CA TYR A 39 -7.32 13.34 -9.10
C TYR A 39 -6.01 14.07 -8.79
N ILE A 40 -6.11 15.38 -8.61
CA ILE A 40 -5.03 16.27 -8.18
C ILE A 40 -5.50 16.91 -6.88
N SER A 41 -4.73 16.74 -5.81
CA SER A 41 -5.03 17.38 -4.52
C SER A 41 -4.96 18.91 -4.67
N LYS A 42 -5.79 19.61 -3.88
CA LYS A 42 -5.69 21.08 -3.76
C LYS A 42 -4.67 21.50 -2.71
N ILE A 43 -4.17 20.53 -1.94
CA ILE A 43 -3.20 20.72 -0.88
C ILE A 43 -1.84 20.21 -1.35
N ASP A 44 -0.85 21.00 -0.99
CA ASP A 44 0.58 20.71 -1.05
C ASP A 44 1.08 21.02 0.37
N LYS A 45 1.19 19.97 1.19
CA LYS A 45 1.35 20.10 2.64
C LYS A 45 2.76 20.56 3.01
N ASP A 46 3.77 20.10 2.30
CA ASP A 46 5.17 20.44 2.52
C ASP A 46 5.67 21.60 1.63
N ASN A 47 4.83 22.08 0.70
CA ASN A 47 5.07 23.22 -0.19
C ASN A 47 6.24 22.97 -1.16
N ASP A 48 6.37 21.74 -1.66
CA ASP A 48 7.42 21.35 -2.61
C ASP A 48 7.03 21.62 -4.08
N GLY A 49 5.78 22.02 -4.33
CA GLY A 49 5.24 22.30 -5.66
C GLY A 49 4.52 21.12 -6.31
N LEU A 50 4.42 19.97 -5.64
CA LEU A 50 3.60 18.83 -6.01
C LEU A 50 2.37 18.75 -5.11
N ASP A 51 1.24 18.34 -5.68
CA ASP A 51 0.05 18.09 -4.86
C ASP A 51 0.24 16.82 -4.01
N ASP A 52 -0.37 16.79 -2.81
CA ASP A 52 -0.21 15.70 -1.85
C ASP A 52 -0.48 14.31 -2.46
N GLN A 53 -1.47 14.20 -3.35
CA GLN A 53 -1.82 12.90 -3.94
C GLN A 53 -0.68 12.38 -4.82
N THR A 54 -0.16 13.25 -5.69
CA THR A 54 0.98 12.94 -6.54
C THR A 54 2.20 12.62 -5.70
N ASP A 55 2.47 13.40 -4.66
CA ASP A 55 3.67 13.24 -3.86
C ASP A 55 3.65 11.94 -3.04
N ILE A 56 2.53 11.61 -2.40
CA ILE A 56 2.35 10.32 -1.69
C ILE A 56 2.64 9.13 -2.61
N LEU A 57 2.11 9.13 -3.84
CA LEU A 57 2.35 8.05 -4.79
C LEU A 57 3.83 7.98 -5.21
N GLN A 58 4.48 9.13 -5.43
CA GLN A 58 5.91 9.17 -5.76
C GLN A 58 6.78 8.69 -4.60
N ASN A 59 6.49 9.13 -3.38
CA ASN A 59 7.21 8.75 -2.17
C ASN A 59 7.05 7.26 -1.84
N THR A 60 5.86 6.71 -2.08
CA THR A 60 5.63 5.26 -2.02
C THR A 60 6.61 4.52 -2.95
N ARG A 61 6.74 4.98 -4.20
CA ARG A 61 7.67 4.38 -5.19
C ARG A 61 9.13 4.55 -4.78
N LYS A 62 9.52 5.73 -4.28
CA LYS A 62 10.87 5.99 -3.73
C LYS A 62 11.19 5.02 -2.59
N TYR A 63 10.24 4.73 -1.70
CA TYR A 63 10.42 3.78 -0.59
C TYR A 63 10.62 2.35 -1.10
N ILE A 64 9.73 1.83 -1.94
CA ILE A 64 9.83 0.44 -2.42
C ILE A 64 11.03 0.20 -3.35
N ALA A 65 11.53 1.24 -4.03
CA ALA A 65 12.75 1.17 -4.84
C ALA A 65 14.01 0.88 -4.02
N LYS A 66 13.97 1.05 -2.69
CA LYS A 66 15.04 0.63 -1.77
C LYS A 66 15.07 -0.89 -1.56
N HIS A 67 14.05 -1.63 -2.02
CA HIS A 67 13.88 -3.06 -1.80
C HIS A 67 13.95 -3.46 -0.32
N PRO A 68 13.08 -2.89 0.55
CA PRO A 68 13.06 -3.21 1.96
C PRO A 68 12.72 -4.68 2.20
N LYS A 69 13.49 -5.38 3.02
CA LYS A 69 13.21 -6.78 3.36
C LYS A 69 12.15 -6.86 4.45
N TYR A 70 11.25 -7.83 4.37
CA TYR A 70 10.22 -7.96 5.39
C TYR A 70 10.84 -8.30 6.74
N LYS A 71 10.56 -7.51 7.77
CA LYS A 71 10.83 -7.86 9.17
C LYS A 71 10.00 -7.01 10.10
N SER A 72 9.23 -7.67 10.97
CA SER A 72 8.57 -7.00 12.09
C SER A 72 9.58 -6.78 13.20
N LYS A 73 9.95 -5.52 13.43
CA LYS A 73 10.97 -5.10 14.40
C LYS A 73 10.57 -3.77 15.03
N TYR A 74 10.88 -3.59 16.31
CA TYR A 74 10.75 -2.29 16.99
C TYR A 74 11.95 -1.38 16.66
N TYR A 75 11.68 -0.08 16.47
CA TYR A 75 12.71 0.94 16.23
C TYR A 75 12.52 2.06 17.24
N GLU A 76 13.57 2.41 17.99
CA GLU A 76 13.52 3.51 18.97
C GLU A 76 13.27 4.88 18.33
N THR A 77 13.65 5.03 17.05
CA THR A 77 13.36 6.21 16.24
C THR A 77 11.93 6.22 15.68
N GLY A 78 11.19 5.12 15.83
CA GLY A 78 9.91 4.84 15.19
C GLY A 78 10.05 4.31 13.77
N TYR A 79 10.85 4.98 12.93
CA TYR A 79 11.04 4.60 11.53
C TYR A 79 12.21 3.63 11.32
N PRO A 80 12.05 2.59 10.46
CA PRO A 80 13.14 1.73 10.04
C PRO A 80 14.27 2.48 9.32
N ASN A 81 15.52 2.12 9.61
CA ASN A 81 16.72 2.70 8.99
C ASN A 81 17.74 1.63 8.55
N ASP A 82 17.34 0.35 8.54
CA ASP A 82 18.22 -0.80 8.34
C ASP A 82 17.80 -1.69 7.15
N ASN A 83 17.10 -1.09 6.18
CA ASN A 83 16.57 -1.75 4.98
C ASN A 83 15.54 -2.86 5.27
N TYR A 84 14.95 -2.89 6.47
CA TYR A 84 13.79 -3.71 6.77
C TYR A 84 12.51 -2.85 6.84
N GLY A 85 11.37 -3.51 6.72
CA GLY A 85 10.07 -2.86 6.97
C GLY A 85 8.91 -3.83 6.86
N VAL A 86 7.71 -3.29 7.08
CA VAL A 86 6.42 -4.00 6.94
C VAL A 86 5.44 -3.15 6.14
N CYS A 87 4.19 -3.60 6.03
CA CYS A 87 3.14 -2.92 5.25
C CYS A 87 2.87 -1.49 5.71
N THR A 88 2.86 -1.24 7.01
CA THR A 88 2.62 0.10 7.59
C THR A 88 3.75 1.07 7.26
N ASP A 89 4.99 0.59 7.11
CA ASP A 89 6.13 1.43 6.75
C ASP A 89 6.01 1.97 5.31
N VAL A 90 5.38 1.22 4.39
CA VAL A 90 5.09 1.72 3.03
C VAL A 90 4.25 3.00 3.10
N VAL A 91 3.17 2.97 3.88
CA VAL A 91 2.27 4.11 4.05
C VAL A 91 2.92 5.22 4.88
N ALA A 92 3.67 4.86 5.93
CA ALA A 92 4.30 5.82 6.81
C ALA A 92 5.40 6.64 6.11
N PHE A 93 6.23 6.03 5.26
CA PHE A 93 7.22 6.77 4.47
C PHE A 93 6.58 7.56 3.33
N ALA A 94 5.54 7.01 2.68
CA ALA A 94 4.80 7.73 1.65
C ALA A 94 4.20 9.04 2.16
N LEU A 95 3.64 9.01 3.37
CA LEU A 95 3.06 10.18 4.03
C LEU A 95 4.11 11.10 4.65
N LEU A 96 5.17 10.56 5.24
CA LEU A 96 6.21 11.36 5.89
C LEU A 96 6.85 12.35 4.92
N ASP A 97 7.23 11.86 3.74
CA ASP A 97 7.91 12.68 2.73
C ASP A 97 6.95 13.68 2.06
N ALA A 98 5.62 13.51 2.22
CA ALA A 98 4.58 14.47 1.80
C ALA A 98 4.15 15.41 2.95
N GLY A 99 4.97 15.56 3.99
CA GLY A 99 4.69 16.45 5.12
C GLY A 99 3.75 15.90 6.20
N TYR A 100 3.31 14.64 6.11
CA TYR A 100 2.43 13.98 7.08
C TYR A 100 3.18 12.98 7.96
N ASN A 101 3.80 13.47 9.03
CA ASN A 101 4.47 12.61 10.00
C ASN A 101 3.47 11.80 10.85
N LEU A 102 3.12 10.60 10.40
CA LEU A 102 2.19 9.70 11.10
C LEU A 102 2.57 9.40 12.55
N GLN A 103 3.87 9.34 12.88
CA GLN A 103 4.32 9.09 14.25
C GLN A 103 3.81 10.17 15.21
N GLU A 104 3.95 11.43 14.82
CA GLU A 104 3.50 12.56 15.63
C GLU A 104 1.99 12.78 15.52
N LEU A 105 1.44 12.76 14.30
CA LEU A 105 0.01 12.98 14.07
C LEU A 105 -0.86 11.94 14.78
N MET A 106 -0.49 10.66 14.74
CA MET A 106 -1.24 9.62 15.44
C MET A 106 -1.06 9.72 16.95
N ASN A 107 0.13 10.06 17.43
CA ASN A 107 0.36 10.28 18.86
C ASN A 107 -0.51 11.43 19.41
N GLU A 108 -0.69 12.50 18.64
CA GLU A 108 -1.62 13.58 18.98
C GLU A 108 -3.09 13.14 18.96
N ASP A 109 -3.51 12.35 17.96
CA ASP A 109 -4.87 11.82 17.88
C ASP A 109 -5.17 10.85 19.04
N ILE A 110 -4.24 9.94 19.37
CA ILE A 110 -4.35 9.02 20.51
C ILE A 110 -4.47 9.79 21.82
N LYS A 111 -3.72 10.88 22.02
CA LYS A 111 -3.82 11.71 23.23
C LYS A 111 -5.20 12.34 23.39
N LYS A 112 -5.86 12.70 22.29
CA LYS A 112 -7.17 13.35 22.29
C LYS A 112 -8.32 12.34 22.39
N ASN A 113 -8.16 11.16 21.79
CA ASN A 113 -9.22 10.18 21.57
C ASN A 113 -8.84 8.78 22.08
N LYS A 114 -8.13 8.68 23.22
CA LYS A 114 -7.50 7.44 23.70
C LYS A 114 -8.46 6.25 23.78
N GLU A 115 -9.71 6.50 24.14
CA GLU A 115 -10.79 5.51 24.25
C GLU A 115 -11.20 4.85 22.93
N LEU A 116 -10.91 5.48 21.79
CA LEU A 116 -11.15 4.89 20.47
C LEU A 116 -10.07 3.87 20.10
N TYR A 117 -8.93 3.90 20.78
CA TYR A 117 -7.79 3.03 20.51
C TYR A 117 -7.71 1.91 21.54
N ASN A 118 -7.59 0.67 21.05
CA ASN A 118 -7.34 -0.48 21.91
C ASN A 118 -5.83 -0.59 22.25
N ILE A 119 -5.31 0.38 23.00
CA ILE A 119 -3.90 0.53 23.38
C ILE A 119 -3.78 0.65 24.91
N ASP A 120 -3.09 -0.31 25.54
CA ASP A 120 -2.83 -0.27 26.98
C ASP A 120 -1.74 0.77 27.33
N ILE A 121 -0.62 0.70 26.60
CA ILE A 121 0.54 1.57 26.78
C ILE A 121 0.79 2.29 25.46
N VAL A 122 0.64 3.61 25.48
CA VAL A 122 0.90 4.47 24.32
C VAL A 122 2.41 4.53 24.10
N ASP A 123 2.83 4.21 22.88
CA ASP A 123 4.21 4.34 22.43
C ASP A 123 4.20 4.85 20.98
N LYS A 124 4.52 6.15 20.86
CA LYS A 124 4.53 6.85 19.58
C LYS A 124 5.44 6.16 18.55
N ASN A 125 6.49 5.44 18.96
CA ASN A 125 7.44 4.81 18.06
C ASN A 125 6.90 3.53 17.39
N ILE A 126 5.78 2.99 17.86
CA ILE A 126 5.22 1.75 17.32
C ILE A 126 3.72 1.85 17.02
N ASP A 127 3.00 2.80 17.61
CA ASP A 127 1.55 2.91 17.45
C ASP A 127 1.14 3.18 16.00
N PHE A 128 1.83 4.08 15.30
CA PHE A 128 1.60 4.32 13.86
C PHE A 128 1.98 3.14 12.96
N ARG A 129 2.70 2.15 13.49
CA ARG A 129 3.10 0.95 12.77
C ARG A 129 2.14 -0.22 12.98
N ARG A 130 1.00 0.00 13.65
CA ARG A 130 -0.07 -0.99 13.83
C ARG A 130 -1.27 -0.69 12.94
N VAL A 131 -1.63 -1.64 12.08
CA VAL A 131 -2.76 -1.52 11.15
C VAL A 131 -4.07 -1.14 11.86
N LYS A 132 -4.35 -1.74 13.02
CA LYS A 132 -5.57 -1.43 13.80
C LYS A 132 -5.62 0.03 14.25
N ASN A 133 -4.48 0.61 14.62
CA ASN A 133 -4.41 2.01 15.07
C ASN A 133 -4.53 2.94 13.85
N LEU A 134 -3.84 2.62 12.75
CA LEU A 134 -3.98 3.36 11.49
C LEU A 134 -5.43 3.38 10.99
N GLN A 135 -6.17 2.27 11.16
CA GLN A 135 -7.59 2.23 10.79
C GLN A 135 -8.42 3.27 11.56
N VAL A 136 -8.18 3.42 12.87
CA VAL A 136 -8.87 4.43 13.69
C VAL A 136 -8.43 5.83 13.26
N TYR A 137 -7.12 6.05 13.13
CA TYR A 137 -6.56 7.35 12.76
C TYR A 137 -7.10 7.86 11.42
N PHE A 138 -7.05 7.06 10.35
CA PHE A 138 -7.52 7.48 9.03
C PHE A 138 -9.04 7.65 8.98
N LYS A 139 -9.80 6.87 9.75
CA LYS A 139 -11.24 7.09 9.88
C LYS A 139 -11.57 8.47 10.47
N ASN A 140 -10.74 8.97 11.38
CA ASN A 140 -10.94 10.25 12.05
C ASN A 140 -10.37 11.44 11.27
N ASN A 141 -9.27 11.24 10.53
CA ASN A 141 -8.44 12.32 10.01
C ASN A 141 -8.30 12.35 8.47
N ALA A 142 -8.97 11.46 7.74
CA ALA A 142 -8.91 11.40 6.28
C ALA A 142 -10.30 11.33 5.64
N ILE A 143 -10.36 11.60 4.34
CA ILE A 143 -11.60 11.48 3.56
C ILE A 143 -11.89 10.00 3.33
N SER A 144 -12.98 9.48 3.89
CA SER A 144 -13.42 8.11 3.62
C SER A 144 -14.05 8.01 2.23
N LEU A 145 -13.63 6.99 1.48
CA LEU A 145 -14.10 6.68 0.13
C LEU A 145 -14.86 5.33 0.12
N THR A 146 -15.48 5.01 -1.01
CA THR A 146 -16.13 3.71 -1.22
C THR A 146 -15.10 2.57 -1.17
N THR A 147 -15.51 1.44 -0.58
CA THR A 147 -14.74 0.18 -0.62
C THR A 147 -15.18 -0.73 -1.77
N ASP A 148 -16.16 -0.31 -2.56
CA ASP A 148 -16.56 -1.01 -3.78
C ASP A 148 -15.48 -0.86 -4.85
N ILE A 149 -14.78 -1.96 -5.14
CA ILE A 149 -13.69 -2.00 -6.12
C ILE A 149 -14.20 -1.89 -7.56
N SER A 150 -15.51 -2.04 -7.79
CA SER A 150 -16.12 -1.87 -9.12
C SER A 150 -16.37 -0.40 -9.47
N ASP A 151 -16.40 0.50 -8.48
CA ASP A 151 -16.38 1.96 -8.71
C ASP A 151 -14.96 2.44 -9.00
N ILE A 152 -14.43 2.02 -10.14
CA ILE A 152 -13.03 2.23 -10.54
C ILE A 152 -12.61 3.71 -10.55
N LYS A 153 -13.55 4.65 -10.66
CA LYS A 153 -13.27 6.10 -10.65
C LYS A 153 -12.93 6.62 -9.26
N ALA A 154 -13.52 6.04 -8.21
CA ALA A 154 -13.28 6.48 -6.84
C ALA A 154 -11.87 6.13 -6.34
N TRP A 155 -11.24 5.09 -6.90
CA TRP A 155 -9.90 4.62 -6.56
C TRP A 155 -8.85 5.34 -7.39
N GLN A 156 -8.00 6.15 -6.75
CA GLN A 156 -6.95 6.92 -7.40
C GLN A 156 -5.58 6.57 -6.82
N GLY A 157 -4.55 6.64 -7.65
CA GLY A 157 -3.18 6.39 -7.20
C GLY A 157 -2.78 7.37 -6.09
N GLY A 158 -2.20 6.88 -5.00
CA GLY A 158 -1.90 7.67 -3.78
C GLY A 158 -2.92 7.50 -2.65
N ASP A 159 -4.11 6.93 -2.93
CA ASP A 159 -5.09 6.63 -1.87
C ASP A 159 -4.56 5.53 -0.94
N ILE A 160 -5.14 5.43 0.24
CA ILE A 160 -4.78 4.43 1.25
C ILE A 160 -5.87 3.38 1.32
N VAL A 161 -5.51 2.10 1.18
CA VAL A 161 -6.42 0.98 1.39
C VAL A 161 -6.02 0.18 2.62
N ILE A 162 -6.99 -0.09 3.48
CA ILE A 162 -6.80 -0.87 4.70
C ILE A 162 -7.61 -2.16 4.59
N PHE A 163 -6.95 -3.26 4.90
CA PHE A 163 -7.56 -4.58 5.08
C PHE A 163 -7.50 -4.97 6.57
N LYS A 164 -8.25 -6.00 6.97
CA LYS A 164 -8.35 -6.45 8.39
C LYS A 164 -7.00 -6.56 9.13
N LYS A 165 -5.92 -6.97 8.43
CA LYS A 165 -4.56 -7.13 9.00
C LYS A 165 -3.45 -6.58 8.10
N HIS A 166 -3.78 -5.74 7.12
CA HIS A 166 -2.82 -5.28 6.13
C HIS A 166 -3.17 -3.87 5.65
N ILE A 167 -2.22 -3.15 5.09
CA ILE A 167 -2.43 -1.80 4.54
C ILE A 167 -1.54 -1.62 3.30
N GLY A 168 -1.94 -0.74 2.39
CA GLY A 168 -1.12 -0.35 1.27
C GLY A 168 -1.58 0.98 0.67
N ILE A 169 -0.83 1.42 -0.33
CA ILE A 169 -1.13 2.59 -1.16
C ILE A 169 -1.73 2.11 -2.48
N VAL A 170 -2.80 2.74 -2.93
CA VAL A 170 -3.42 2.48 -4.22
C VAL A 170 -2.47 2.96 -5.32
N SER A 171 -2.25 2.10 -6.32
CA SER A 171 -1.45 2.45 -7.49
C SER A 171 -2.30 3.14 -8.56
N ASP A 172 -1.64 3.95 -9.39
CA ASP A 172 -2.17 4.45 -10.67
C ASP A 172 -2.20 3.38 -11.79
N LYS A 173 -1.56 2.21 -11.57
CA LYS A 173 -1.67 1.05 -12.46
C LYS A 173 -2.99 0.34 -12.24
N ARG A 174 -3.63 -0.03 -13.34
CA ARG A 174 -4.91 -0.73 -13.38
C ARG A 174 -4.80 -2.03 -14.17
N ASN A 175 -5.65 -2.99 -13.82
CA ASN A 175 -5.85 -4.19 -14.62
C ASN A 175 -6.84 -3.91 -15.78
N LYS A 176 -7.10 -4.91 -16.62
CA LYS A 176 -7.99 -4.76 -17.79
C LYS A 176 -9.44 -4.38 -17.48
N LYS A 177 -9.87 -4.52 -16.22
CA LYS A 177 -11.20 -4.12 -15.73
C LYS A 177 -11.20 -2.70 -15.13
N GLY A 178 -10.04 -2.05 -15.08
CA GLY A 178 -9.89 -0.73 -14.45
C GLY A 178 -9.61 -0.80 -12.95
N ILE A 179 -9.53 -1.98 -12.35
CA ILE A 179 -9.27 -2.13 -10.91
C ILE A 179 -7.80 -1.84 -10.65
N THR A 180 -7.51 -1.00 -9.65
CA THR A 180 -6.16 -0.55 -9.31
C THR A 180 -5.33 -1.65 -8.66
N TYR A 181 -4.03 -1.64 -8.94
CA TYR A 181 -3.04 -2.40 -8.20
C TYR A 181 -2.82 -1.75 -6.84
N ILE A 182 -2.26 -2.49 -5.88
CA ILE A 182 -1.87 -1.96 -4.57
C ILE A 182 -0.36 -2.05 -4.44
N ILE A 183 0.27 -1.00 -3.95
CA ILE A 183 1.67 -0.98 -3.51
C ILE A 183 1.70 -1.29 -2.01
N HIS A 184 2.29 -2.42 -1.64
CA HIS A 184 2.33 -2.90 -0.26
C HIS A 184 3.50 -3.86 0.01
N HIS A 185 3.78 -4.10 1.29
CA HIS A 185 4.83 -5.01 1.74
C HIS A 185 4.27 -6.05 2.72
N ALA A 186 3.99 -7.26 2.23
CA ALA A 186 3.19 -8.26 2.94
C ALA A 186 3.99 -9.30 3.73
N ASN A 187 5.09 -9.81 3.18
CA ASN A 187 5.87 -10.89 3.79
C ASN A 187 7.22 -11.11 3.07
N GLU A 188 8.05 -11.98 3.63
CA GLU A 188 9.40 -12.32 3.13
C GLU A 188 9.43 -12.97 1.74
N LEU A 189 8.34 -13.61 1.32
CA LEU A 189 8.25 -14.33 0.04
C LEU A 189 7.63 -13.48 -1.08
N GLN A 190 7.26 -12.23 -0.77
CA GLN A 190 6.66 -11.33 -1.76
C GLN A 190 7.70 -10.96 -2.82
N ILE A 191 7.35 -11.18 -4.09
CA ILE A 191 8.24 -10.92 -5.23
C ILE A 191 8.13 -9.47 -5.69
N ASN A 192 6.92 -8.92 -5.76
CA ASN A 192 6.63 -7.57 -6.24
C ASN A 192 5.90 -6.79 -5.16
N TYR A 193 6.28 -5.54 -4.92
CA TYR A 193 5.54 -4.66 -4.00
C TYR A 193 4.22 -4.15 -4.59
N GLU A 194 4.12 -4.08 -5.92
CA GLU A 194 2.95 -3.57 -6.62
C GLU A 194 2.18 -4.73 -7.27
N GLU A 195 1.01 -5.06 -6.71
CA GLU A 195 0.29 -6.28 -7.06
C GLU A 195 -1.21 -6.04 -7.32
N ASP A 196 -1.74 -6.78 -8.31
CA ASP A 196 -3.19 -6.91 -8.52
C ASP A 196 -3.77 -7.91 -7.51
N ILE A 197 -4.27 -7.36 -6.40
CA ILE A 197 -4.80 -8.12 -5.26
C ILE A 197 -6.24 -7.79 -4.90
N LEU A 198 -6.81 -6.66 -5.34
CA LEU A 198 -8.11 -6.19 -4.84
C LEU A 198 -9.24 -7.21 -5.08
N GLU A 199 -9.32 -7.81 -6.27
CA GLU A 199 -10.34 -8.82 -6.59
C GLU A 199 -10.16 -10.13 -5.81
N LYS A 200 -9.00 -10.36 -5.19
CA LYS A 200 -8.67 -11.57 -4.42
C LYS A 200 -8.89 -11.39 -2.92
N ARG A 201 -9.32 -10.20 -2.50
CA ARG A 201 -9.47 -9.80 -1.10
C ARG A 201 -10.93 -9.49 -0.82
N ASN A 202 -11.44 -10.02 0.29
CA ASN A 202 -12.80 -9.78 0.78
C ASN A 202 -12.81 -9.14 2.18
N ASP A 203 -11.67 -8.57 2.57
CA ASP A 203 -11.36 -8.09 3.91
C ASP A 203 -10.93 -6.62 3.91
N ILE A 204 -11.31 -5.85 2.90
CA ILE A 204 -11.16 -4.39 2.88
C ILE A 204 -12.04 -3.81 3.99
N VAL A 205 -11.44 -2.99 4.85
CA VAL A 205 -12.11 -2.33 5.99
C VAL A 205 -12.05 -0.80 5.93
N GLY A 206 -11.34 -0.25 4.94
CA GLY A 206 -11.31 1.18 4.70
C GLY A 206 -10.56 1.55 3.42
N HIS A 207 -10.96 2.67 2.83
CA HIS A 207 -10.33 3.30 1.68
C HIS A 207 -10.37 4.81 1.94
N TYR A 208 -9.22 5.46 1.92
CA TYR A 208 -9.06 6.83 2.41
C TYR A 208 -8.21 7.67 1.49
N ARG A 209 -8.46 8.98 1.49
CA ARG A 209 -7.65 9.99 0.80
C ARG A 209 -7.22 11.10 1.76
N ILE A 210 -5.96 11.51 1.63
CA ILE A 210 -5.39 12.69 2.30
C ILE A 210 -5.58 13.88 1.36
N SER A 211 -6.15 14.98 1.88
CA SER A 211 -6.43 16.23 1.16
C SER A 211 -6.78 17.32 2.16
#